data_AF-A0A3N5XMA7-F1
#
_entry.id   AF-A0A3N5XMA7-F1
#
_cell.length_a   1.000
_cell.length_b   1.000
_cell.length_c   1.000
_cell.angle_alpha   90.00
_cell.angle_beta   90.00
_cell.angle_gamma   90.00
#
_symmetry.space_group_name_H-M   'P 1'
#
loop_
_entity.id
_entity.type
_entity.pdbx_description
1 polymer ?
#
loop_
_entity_poly.entity_id
_entity_poly.type
_entity_poly.pdbx_seq_one_letter_code
_entity_poly.pdbx_strand_id
1 'polypeptide(L)'
;MNKYVLAAVTAASSDADLLSADRVEALTAGHGMVNLAVWGITNVIADEVMRKSDMSLSFSNTRTLPVDDVIAKCIAAAREAGAEAGNAALLSAVLLYLAGTQAHAGVPVGNRKLGALCRMASGGQRCGVAMIPTAKWGNKASGFPAVKAIYDAMVAGELTEVDGRAIPAGVTALFLGHAPLGEEHSILEVAKRSATLGTKAMMDAQAGVGIKPELLFDAIFGAAAALEIVHPDAWTMEPDGTV
;
A
#
# COMPACT_ATOMS: atom_id res chain seq x y z
N MET A 1 -0.88 27.18 30.30
CA MET A 1 -0.21 25.91 30.66
C MET A 1 0.59 26.14 31.93
N ASN A 2 0.50 25.25 32.93
CA ASN A 2 1.20 25.40 34.21
C ASN A 2 2.73 25.37 33.98
N LYS A 3 3.47 26.31 34.57
CA LYS A 3 4.92 26.50 34.39
C LYS A 3 5.71 25.22 34.72
N TYR A 4 5.24 24.47 35.70
CA TYR A 4 5.83 23.20 36.11
C TYR A 4 5.57 22.07 35.10
N VAL A 5 4.40 22.05 34.48
CA VAL A 5 4.06 21.08 33.42
C VAL A 5 4.85 21.38 32.15
N LEU A 6 4.97 22.65 31.78
CA LEU A 6 5.81 23.05 30.64
C LEU A 6 7.27 22.67 30.88
N ALA A 7 7.84 22.98 32.07
CA ALA A 7 9.21 22.61 32.40
C ALA A 7 9.44 21.08 32.37
N ALA A 8 8.50 20.30 32.89
CA ALA A 8 8.58 18.84 32.86
C ALA A 8 8.50 18.28 31.43
N VAL A 9 7.62 18.82 30.58
CA VAL A 9 7.51 18.43 29.16
C VAL A 9 8.78 18.80 28.40
N THR A 10 9.32 20.01 28.60
CA THR A 10 10.55 20.45 27.94
C THR A 10 11.77 19.65 28.40
N ALA A 11 11.84 19.26 29.69
CA ALA A 11 12.92 18.41 30.20
C ALA A 11 12.81 16.95 29.71
N ALA A 12 11.59 16.42 29.60
CA ALA A 12 11.36 15.08 29.03
C ALA A 12 11.65 15.03 27.53
N SER A 13 11.51 16.15 26.81
CA SER A 13 11.78 16.26 25.37
C SER A 13 13.12 16.91 25.01
N SER A 14 13.93 17.32 26.01
CA SER A 14 15.26 17.91 25.78
C SER A 14 16.32 16.87 25.44
N ASP A 15 16.05 15.61 25.73
CA ASP A 15 16.90 14.48 25.37
C ASP A 15 16.03 13.43 24.68
N ALA A 16 16.40 13.06 23.46
CA ALA A 16 15.64 12.12 22.66
C ALA A 16 15.64 10.70 23.28
N ASP A 17 16.66 10.37 24.07
CA ASP A 17 16.76 9.10 24.80
C ASP A 17 15.87 9.08 26.07
N LEU A 18 15.39 10.25 26.52
CA LEU A 18 14.42 10.38 27.63
C LEU A 18 12.97 10.33 27.16
N LEU A 19 12.73 10.50 25.86
CA LEU A 19 11.47 10.15 25.23
C LEU A 19 11.43 8.62 25.08
N SER A 20 10.26 7.99 25.13
CA SER A 20 10.03 6.53 25.22
C SER A 20 10.62 5.66 24.08
N ALA A 21 11.49 6.22 23.26
CA ALA A 21 12.32 5.59 22.26
C ALA A 21 13.69 5.27 22.88
N ASP A 22 13.80 4.15 23.59
CA ASP A 22 14.98 3.77 24.41
C ASP A 22 16.35 3.90 23.71
N ARG A 23 16.42 3.91 22.36
CA ARG A 23 17.58 4.32 21.53
C ARG A 23 17.16 4.71 20.11
N VAL A 24 17.33 5.97 19.74
CA VAL A 24 16.97 6.46 18.39
C VAL A 24 17.75 5.74 17.29
N GLU A 25 19.05 5.45 17.47
CA GLU A 25 19.83 4.75 16.44
C GLU A 25 19.42 3.28 16.24
N ALA A 26 18.87 2.64 17.28
CA ALA A 26 18.31 1.29 17.18
C ALA A 26 16.94 1.28 16.48
N LEU A 27 16.19 2.38 16.55
CA LEU A 27 14.93 2.56 15.82
C LEU A 27 15.17 2.80 14.33
N THR A 28 16.31 3.35 13.92
CA THR A 28 16.58 3.66 12.51
C THR A 28 17.05 2.48 11.67
N ALA A 29 17.45 1.36 12.30
CA ALA A 29 17.98 0.18 11.62
C ALA A 29 17.34 -1.15 12.08
N GLY A 30 16.20 -1.09 12.78
CA GLY A 30 15.49 -2.27 13.28
C GLY A 30 14.63 -2.98 12.23
N HIS A 31 14.54 -4.32 12.31
CA HIS A 31 13.69 -5.11 11.41
C HIS A 31 12.20 -4.73 11.57
N GLY A 32 11.56 -4.33 10.47
CA GLY A 32 10.12 -4.04 10.44
C GLY A 32 9.71 -2.64 10.90
N MET A 33 10.59 -1.64 10.76
CA MET A 33 10.32 -0.22 11.04
C MET A 33 9.55 0.44 9.88
N VAL A 34 8.26 0.10 9.78
CA VAL A 34 7.35 0.53 8.69
C VAL A 34 7.26 2.05 8.57
N ASN A 35 7.28 2.78 9.68
CA ASN A 35 7.18 4.25 9.68
C ASN A 35 8.36 4.93 8.99
N LEU A 36 9.60 4.52 9.28
CA LEU A 36 10.78 5.10 8.66
C LEU A 36 10.90 4.69 7.18
N ALA A 37 10.49 3.47 6.85
CA ALA A 37 10.41 3.02 5.46
C ALA A 37 9.44 3.90 4.65
N VAL A 38 8.27 4.22 5.21
CA VAL A 38 7.31 5.13 4.57
C VAL A 38 7.93 6.51 4.34
N TRP A 39 8.54 7.12 5.36
CA TRP A 39 9.20 8.42 5.20
C TRP A 39 10.33 8.41 4.18
N GLY A 40 11.17 7.38 4.18
CA GLY A 40 12.26 7.22 3.21
C GLY A 40 11.75 7.14 1.77
N ILE A 41 10.70 6.33 1.53
CA ILE A 41 10.06 6.24 0.22
C ILE A 41 9.43 7.59 -0.17
N THR A 42 8.71 8.24 0.74
CA THR A 42 8.08 9.54 0.45
C THR A 42 9.11 10.61 0.07
N ASN A 43 10.27 10.65 0.72
CA ASN A 43 11.34 11.57 0.35
C ASN A 43 11.88 11.30 -1.05
N VAL A 44 12.12 10.02 -1.40
CA VAL A 44 12.54 9.64 -2.77
C VAL A 44 11.50 10.11 -3.78
N ILE A 45 10.21 9.82 -3.55
CA ILE A 45 9.14 10.22 -4.44
C ILE A 45 9.07 11.75 -4.57
N ALA A 46 9.18 12.49 -3.46
CA ALA A 46 9.16 13.94 -3.48
C ALA A 46 10.32 14.51 -4.31
N ASP A 47 11.53 13.97 -4.17
CA ASP A 47 12.69 14.36 -4.98
C ASP A 47 12.47 14.08 -6.47
N GLU A 48 11.92 12.93 -6.82
CA GLU A 48 11.65 12.55 -8.21
C GLU A 48 10.51 13.39 -8.82
N VAL A 49 9.48 13.75 -8.03
CA VAL A 49 8.44 14.73 -8.41
C VAL A 49 9.07 16.09 -8.69
N MET A 50 9.96 16.57 -7.79
CA MET A 50 10.64 17.86 -7.97
C MET A 50 11.56 17.88 -9.20
N ARG A 51 12.18 16.74 -9.53
CA ARG A 51 12.97 16.56 -10.75
C ARG A 51 12.14 16.41 -12.02
N LYS A 52 10.81 16.28 -11.90
CA LYS A 52 9.88 15.96 -12.99
C LYS A 52 10.24 14.64 -13.68
N SER A 53 10.73 13.68 -12.91
CA SER A 53 11.00 12.34 -13.41
C SER A 53 9.70 11.68 -13.86
N ASP A 54 9.79 10.89 -14.92
CA ASP A 54 8.66 10.10 -15.39
C ASP A 54 8.43 8.89 -14.47
N MET A 55 7.36 8.97 -13.69
CA MET A 55 6.91 7.91 -12.78
C MET A 55 5.65 7.23 -13.27
N SER A 56 5.26 7.45 -14.53
CA SER A 56 4.10 6.80 -15.14
C SER A 56 4.42 5.35 -15.53
N LEU A 57 3.38 4.51 -15.50
CA LEU A 57 3.42 3.23 -16.19
C LEU A 57 2.98 3.49 -17.63
N SER A 58 3.86 3.24 -18.60
CA SER A 58 3.57 3.44 -20.01
C SER A 58 3.50 2.11 -20.75
N PHE A 59 2.61 2.02 -21.74
CA PHE A 59 2.48 0.88 -22.65
C PHE A 59 3.70 0.79 -23.57
N SER A 60 4.79 0.18 -23.10
CA SER A 60 6.00 -0.01 -23.90
C SER A 60 6.44 -1.47 -23.93
N ASN A 61 6.85 -1.93 -25.11
CA ASN A 61 7.49 -3.23 -25.27
C ASN A 61 8.99 -3.14 -24.95
N THR A 62 9.32 -2.63 -23.77
CA THR A 62 10.71 -2.45 -23.31
C THR A 62 10.98 -3.24 -22.02
N ARG A 63 12.23 -3.71 -21.89
CA ARG A 63 12.67 -4.48 -20.72
C ARG A 63 12.64 -3.63 -19.44
N THR A 64 12.90 -2.35 -19.55
CA THR A 64 12.93 -1.39 -18.43
C THR A 64 12.03 -0.20 -18.75
N LEU A 65 11.32 0.28 -17.73
CA LEU A 65 10.52 1.50 -17.73
C LEU A 65 11.25 2.59 -16.92
N PRO A 66 10.99 3.88 -17.19
CA PRO A 66 11.52 4.97 -16.36
C PRO A 66 11.19 4.81 -14.87
N VAL A 67 9.97 4.36 -14.56
CA VAL A 67 9.54 4.09 -13.17
C VAL A 67 10.33 2.98 -12.48
N ASP A 68 10.99 2.07 -13.20
CA ASP A 68 11.80 1.00 -12.60
C ASP A 68 12.99 1.59 -11.78
N ASP A 69 13.57 2.72 -12.22
CA ASP A 69 14.63 3.41 -11.49
C ASP A 69 14.11 4.03 -10.19
N VAL A 70 12.94 4.66 -10.25
CA VAL A 70 12.27 5.26 -9.09
C VAL A 70 11.88 4.17 -8.08
N ILE A 71 11.35 3.04 -8.56
CA ILE A 71 11.04 1.86 -7.73
C ILE A 71 12.30 1.35 -7.02
N ALA A 72 13.43 1.25 -7.74
CA ALA A 72 14.69 0.80 -7.14
C ALA A 72 15.16 1.74 -6.02
N LYS A 73 15.06 3.06 -6.22
CA LYS A 73 15.38 4.07 -5.19
C LYS A 73 14.45 3.96 -3.98
N CYS A 74 13.14 3.81 -4.20
CA CYS A 74 12.16 3.66 -3.12
C CYS A 74 12.45 2.41 -2.27
N ILE A 75 12.75 1.28 -2.92
CA ILE A 75 13.09 0.04 -2.24
C ILE A 75 14.40 0.17 -1.48
N ALA A 76 15.42 0.82 -2.06
CA ALA A 76 16.68 1.06 -1.37
C ALA A 76 16.44 1.86 -0.08
N ALA A 77 15.68 2.97 -0.16
CA ALA A 77 15.34 3.79 0.99
C ALA A 77 14.56 3.02 2.06
N ALA A 78 13.58 2.20 1.65
CA ALA A 78 12.82 1.36 2.57
C ALA A 78 13.69 0.30 3.27
N ARG A 79 14.61 -0.32 2.54
CA ARG A 79 15.52 -1.34 3.06
C ARG A 79 16.59 -0.75 3.97
N GLU A 80 17.08 0.45 3.68
CA GLU A 80 17.98 1.21 4.55
C GLU A 80 17.31 1.50 5.90
N ALA A 81 16.00 1.76 5.90
CA ALA A 81 15.19 1.91 7.10
C ALA A 81 14.83 0.57 7.80
N GLY A 82 15.38 -0.57 7.36
CA GLY A 82 15.18 -1.87 8.00
C GLY A 82 13.93 -2.64 7.56
N ALA A 83 13.28 -2.25 6.45
CA ALA A 83 12.18 -3.03 5.88
C ALA A 83 12.68 -4.34 5.25
N GLU A 84 11.97 -5.44 5.55
CA GLU A 84 12.10 -6.69 4.80
C GLU A 84 11.67 -6.49 3.34
N ALA A 85 12.21 -7.28 2.41
CA ALA A 85 12.05 -7.07 0.97
C ALA A 85 10.57 -7.04 0.51
N GLY A 86 9.73 -7.93 1.03
CA GLY A 86 8.29 -7.94 0.75
C GLY A 86 7.58 -6.67 1.24
N ASN A 87 7.96 -6.17 2.42
CA ASN A 87 7.42 -4.92 2.98
C ASN A 87 7.88 -3.71 2.16
N ALA A 88 9.17 -3.66 1.80
CA ALA A 88 9.73 -2.59 0.97
C ALA A 88 9.01 -2.52 -0.38
N ALA A 89 8.74 -3.67 -0.99
CA ALA A 89 8.00 -3.73 -2.25
C ALA A 89 6.57 -3.21 -2.12
N LEU A 90 5.82 -3.66 -1.10
CA LEU A 90 4.42 -3.28 -0.93
C LEU A 90 4.28 -1.80 -0.58
N LEU A 91 5.08 -1.30 0.36
CA LEU A 91 5.06 0.11 0.77
C LEU A 91 5.44 1.03 -0.40
N SER A 92 6.45 0.66 -1.19
CA SER A 92 6.85 1.43 -2.37
C SER A 92 5.73 1.50 -3.40
N ALA A 93 5.07 0.38 -3.68
CA ALA A 93 3.96 0.34 -4.62
C ALA A 93 2.78 1.21 -4.18
N VAL A 94 2.39 1.17 -2.90
CA VAL A 94 1.29 1.98 -2.37
C VAL A 94 1.62 3.47 -2.40
N LEU A 95 2.83 3.85 -1.99
CA LEU A 95 3.21 5.27 -1.95
C LEU A 95 3.38 5.87 -3.35
N LEU A 96 3.90 5.10 -4.32
CA LEU A 96 3.91 5.51 -5.72
C LEU A 96 2.48 5.70 -6.24
N TYR A 97 1.56 4.80 -5.90
CA TYR A 97 0.15 4.95 -6.26
C TYR A 97 -0.47 6.23 -5.68
N LEU A 98 -0.22 6.51 -4.39
CA LEU A 98 -0.68 7.75 -3.75
C LEU A 98 -0.06 9.01 -4.36
N ALA A 99 1.15 8.90 -4.91
CA ALA A 99 1.84 9.99 -5.60
C ALA A 99 1.37 10.21 -7.05
N GLY A 100 0.40 9.42 -7.52
CA GLY A 100 -0.16 9.56 -8.86
C GLY A 100 0.50 8.67 -9.92
N THR A 101 1.40 7.73 -9.54
CA THR A 101 1.76 6.63 -10.44
C THR A 101 0.50 5.80 -10.67
N GLN A 102 -0.02 5.83 -11.89
CA GLN A 102 -1.20 5.07 -12.30
C GLN A 102 -1.00 3.60 -11.93
N ALA A 103 -2.07 2.91 -11.50
CA ALA A 103 -2.03 1.45 -11.30
C ALA A 103 -2.04 0.68 -12.63
N HIS A 104 -2.16 1.38 -13.77
CA HIS A 104 -2.35 0.83 -15.11
C HIS A 104 -1.28 -0.19 -15.51
N ALA A 105 -1.75 -1.28 -16.10
CA ALA A 105 -0.93 -2.26 -16.79
C ALA A 105 -0.39 -1.69 -18.10
N GLY A 106 0.91 -1.42 -18.15
CA GLY A 106 1.60 -0.91 -19.33
C GLY A 106 2.71 -1.82 -19.83
N VAL A 107 2.74 -3.10 -19.46
CA VAL A 107 3.77 -4.01 -19.98
C VAL A 107 3.10 -5.13 -20.75
N PRO A 108 3.54 -5.45 -21.99
CA PRO A 108 3.14 -6.71 -22.59
C PRO A 108 3.52 -7.81 -21.59
N VAL A 109 2.52 -8.59 -21.15
CA VAL A 109 2.54 -9.56 -20.04
C VAL A 109 2.08 -8.96 -18.69
N GLY A 110 0.86 -9.32 -18.25
CA GLY A 110 0.20 -8.96 -16.97
C GLY A 110 0.92 -9.39 -15.66
N ASN A 111 2.21 -9.70 -15.72
CA ASN A 111 3.07 -10.04 -14.59
C ASN A 111 4.01 -8.89 -14.17
N ARG A 112 4.01 -7.73 -14.85
CA ARG A 112 4.84 -6.55 -14.53
C ARG A 112 4.04 -5.34 -14.01
N LYS A 113 3.07 -5.63 -13.15
CA LYS A 113 2.23 -4.70 -12.38
C LYS A 113 3.08 -3.88 -11.40
N LEU A 114 2.67 -2.68 -10.97
CA LEU A 114 3.45 -1.86 -10.02
C LEU A 114 3.93 -2.65 -8.79
N GLY A 115 3.02 -3.37 -8.11
CA GLY A 115 3.38 -4.23 -6.99
C GLY A 115 4.28 -5.42 -7.36
N ALA A 116 4.20 -5.92 -8.60
CA ALA A 116 5.09 -6.97 -9.09
C ALA A 116 6.48 -6.42 -9.46
N LEU A 117 6.57 -5.25 -10.07
CA LEU A 117 7.81 -4.53 -10.33
C LEU A 117 8.54 -4.23 -9.03
N CYS A 118 7.84 -3.72 -8.02
CA CYS A 118 8.42 -3.48 -6.71
C CYS A 118 8.90 -4.79 -6.05
N ARG A 119 8.15 -5.90 -6.19
CA ARG A 119 8.59 -7.20 -5.68
C ARG A 119 9.83 -7.72 -6.39
N MET A 120 9.84 -7.68 -7.72
CA MET A 120 11.00 -8.08 -8.55
C MET A 120 12.24 -7.26 -8.19
N ALA A 121 12.09 -5.94 -8.03
CA ALA A 121 13.17 -5.04 -7.65
C ALA A 121 13.65 -5.27 -6.21
N SER A 122 12.76 -5.67 -5.29
CA SER A 122 13.13 -5.96 -3.91
C SER A 122 13.83 -7.30 -3.71
N GLY A 123 13.65 -8.24 -4.66
CA GLY A 123 14.03 -9.65 -4.49
C GLY A 123 13.20 -10.40 -3.43
N GLY A 124 12.10 -9.82 -2.97
CA GLY A 124 11.23 -10.37 -1.93
C GLY A 124 10.31 -11.47 -2.46
N GLN A 125 9.99 -12.43 -1.58
CA GLN A 125 8.94 -13.42 -1.85
C GLN A 125 7.56 -12.74 -1.84
N ARG A 126 6.56 -13.37 -2.47
CA ARG A 126 5.17 -12.89 -2.37
C ARG A 126 4.71 -13.02 -0.91
N CYS A 127 4.76 -11.91 -0.16
CA CYS A 127 4.16 -11.79 1.16
C CYS A 127 2.86 -10.97 1.06
N GLY A 128 1.85 -11.36 1.84
CA GLY A 128 0.57 -10.65 1.94
C GLY A 128 0.59 -9.61 3.07
N VAL A 129 -0.14 -8.51 2.89
CA VAL A 129 -0.27 -7.40 3.83
C VAL A 129 -0.71 -7.86 5.22
N ALA A 130 -1.43 -8.98 5.31
CA ALA A 130 -1.83 -9.61 6.56
C ALA A 130 -0.66 -9.83 7.55
N MET A 131 0.55 -10.03 7.03
CA MET A 131 1.75 -10.30 7.83
C MET A 131 2.54 -9.04 8.20
N ILE A 132 2.17 -7.87 7.66
CA ILE A 132 2.92 -6.63 7.89
C ILE A 132 2.44 -5.99 9.19
N PRO A 133 3.33 -5.75 10.18
CA PRO A 133 2.96 -5.13 11.44
C PRO A 133 2.81 -3.61 11.33
N THR A 134 1.95 -3.01 12.16
CA THR A 134 1.91 -1.56 12.38
C THR A 134 3.15 -1.08 13.16
N ALA A 135 3.32 0.24 13.25
CA ALA A 135 4.32 0.84 14.13
C ALA A 135 4.12 0.39 15.60
N LYS A 136 5.24 0.25 16.34
CA LYS A 136 5.26 -0.26 17.72
C LYS A 136 4.91 0.84 18.72
N TRP A 137 3.94 0.62 19.59
CA TRP A 137 3.65 1.52 20.74
C TRP A 137 3.64 0.80 22.12
N GLY A 138 3.63 -0.54 22.11
CA GLY A 138 3.59 -1.41 23.30
C GLY A 138 2.94 -2.76 22.96
N ASN A 139 2.03 -2.70 22.00
CA ASN A 139 1.39 -3.77 21.25
C ASN A 139 1.42 -3.40 19.75
N LYS A 140 1.03 -4.33 18.87
CA LYS A 140 0.99 -4.14 17.42
C LYS A 140 -0.27 -4.78 16.85
N ALA A 141 -0.88 -4.14 15.87
CA ALA A 141 -1.76 -4.83 14.93
C ALA A 141 -0.91 -5.27 13.72
N SER A 142 -1.39 -6.24 12.93
CA SER A 142 -0.88 -6.46 11.58
C SER A 142 -1.89 -5.93 10.56
N GLY A 143 -1.58 -6.00 9.26
CA GLY A 143 -2.55 -5.72 8.20
C GLY A 143 -3.68 -6.75 8.07
N PHE A 144 -3.72 -7.78 8.94
CA PHE A 144 -4.73 -8.83 8.92
C PHE A 144 -6.18 -8.34 9.04
N PRO A 145 -6.53 -7.35 9.89
CA PRO A 145 -7.88 -6.81 9.98
C PRO A 145 -8.37 -6.26 8.64
N ALA A 146 -7.51 -5.58 7.87
CA ALA A 146 -7.84 -5.08 6.54
C ALA A 146 -8.20 -6.24 5.60
N VAL A 147 -7.35 -7.27 5.55
CA VAL A 147 -7.59 -8.47 4.73
C VAL A 147 -8.87 -9.17 5.14
N LYS A 148 -9.05 -9.41 6.44
CA LYS A 148 -10.24 -10.08 6.96
C LYS A 148 -11.52 -9.34 6.58
N ALA A 149 -11.58 -8.03 6.79
CA ALA A 149 -12.76 -7.23 6.50
C ALA A 149 -13.13 -7.27 5.00
N ILE A 150 -12.13 -7.21 4.11
CA ILE A 150 -12.36 -7.30 2.67
C ILE A 150 -12.87 -8.71 2.30
N TYR A 151 -12.29 -9.78 2.84
CA TYR A 151 -12.72 -11.14 2.55
C TYR A 151 -14.10 -11.46 3.11
N ASP A 152 -14.45 -10.97 4.30
CA ASP A 152 -15.78 -11.11 4.86
C ASP A 152 -16.82 -10.42 3.97
N ALA A 153 -16.55 -9.19 3.52
CA ALA A 153 -17.39 -8.45 2.59
C ALA A 153 -17.48 -9.12 1.20
N MET A 154 -16.40 -9.77 0.75
CA MET A 154 -16.40 -10.54 -0.50
C MET A 154 -17.38 -11.71 -0.42
N VAL A 155 -17.34 -12.47 0.67
CA VAL A 155 -18.24 -13.62 0.88
C VAL A 155 -19.70 -13.16 1.02
N ALA A 156 -19.91 -12.01 1.68
CA ALA A 156 -21.22 -11.39 1.82
C ALA A 156 -21.79 -10.79 0.52
N GLY A 157 -20.96 -10.60 -0.52
CA GLY A 157 -21.37 -9.96 -1.77
C GLY A 157 -21.48 -8.43 -1.66
N GLU A 158 -20.72 -7.82 -0.75
CA GLU A 158 -20.80 -6.38 -0.45
C GLU A 158 -19.74 -5.54 -1.18
N LEU A 159 -18.76 -6.18 -1.84
CA LEU A 159 -17.69 -5.48 -2.57
C LEU A 159 -18.13 -4.88 -3.91
N THR A 160 -19.23 -5.37 -4.50
CA THR A 160 -19.82 -4.84 -5.73
C THR A 160 -21.30 -5.15 -5.75
N GLU A 161 -22.08 -4.43 -6.54
CA GLU A 161 -23.50 -4.70 -6.79
C GLU A 161 -23.72 -5.92 -7.69
N VAL A 162 -22.68 -6.40 -8.39
CA VAL A 162 -22.75 -7.56 -9.29
C VAL A 162 -22.67 -8.86 -8.49
N ASP A 163 -23.75 -9.66 -8.50
CA ASP A 163 -23.71 -11.03 -7.96
C ASP A 163 -23.08 -11.99 -8.97
N GLY A 164 -21.88 -12.47 -8.66
CA GLY A 164 -21.15 -13.44 -9.46
C GLY A 164 -21.92 -14.75 -9.72
N ARG A 165 -22.89 -15.10 -8.87
CA ARG A 165 -23.76 -16.29 -9.03
C ARG A 165 -24.81 -16.12 -10.13
N ALA A 166 -25.14 -14.87 -10.46
CA ALA A 166 -26.12 -14.51 -11.48
C ALA A 166 -25.49 -14.32 -12.87
N ILE A 167 -24.16 -14.40 -12.99
CA ILE A 167 -23.46 -14.24 -14.27
C ILE A 167 -23.71 -15.48 -15.15
N PRO A 168 -24.26 -15.32 -16.37
CA PRO A 168 -24.49 -16.44 -17.27
C PRO A 168 -23.20 -17.17 -17.66
N ALA A 169 -23.29 -18.50 -17.79
CA ALA A 169 -22.19 -19.32 -18.30
C ALA A 169 -21.76 -18.83 -19.70
N GLY A 170 -20.48 -18.51 -19.87
CA GLY A 170 -19.90 -17.98 -21.12
C GLY A 170 -19.60 -16.48 -21.13
N VAL A 171 -20.10 -15.72 -20.15
CA VAL A 171 -19.74 -14.28 -19.94
C VAL A 171 -18.53 -14.13 -19.01
N THR A 172 -18.14 -15.22 -18.34
CA THR A 172 -16.99 -15.28 -17.44
C THR A 172 -15.68 -15.46 -18.20
N ALA A 173 -14.57 -15.01 -17.60
CA ALA A 173 -13.21 -15.03 -18.12
C ALA A 173 -12.60 -16.41 -18.48
N LEU A 174 -13.38 -17.50 -18.52
CA LEU A 174 -12.91 -18.89 -18.65
C LEU A 174 -12.05 -19.15 -19.90
N PHE A 175 -12.21 -18.37 -20.98
CA PHE A 175 -11.46 -18.54 -22.23
C PHE A 175 -10.44 -17.43 -22.52
N LEU A 176 -10.62 -16.21 -22.00
CA LEU A 176 -9.81 -15.04 -22.40
C LEU A 176 -9.24 -14.24 -21.23
N GLY A 177 -9.56 -14.56 -19.96
CA GLY A 177 -9.02 -13.83 -18.79
C GLY A 177 -9.62 -12.44 -18.54
N HIS A 178 -10.16 -11.80 -19.58
CA HIS A 178 -10.67 -10.43 -19.59
C HIS A 178 -12.17 -10.39 -19.95
N ALA A 179 -12.97 -9.59 -19.25
CA ALA A 179 -14.39 -9.37 -19.55
C ALA A 179 -14.84 -7.96 -19.13
N PRO A 180 -15.58 -7.19 -19.97
CA PRO A 180 -16.00 -5.82 -19.65
C PRO A 180 -16.74 -5.68 -18.32
N LEU A 181 -17.60 -6.66 -17.98
CA LEU A 181 -18.31 -6.66 -16.70
C LEU A 181 -17.36 -6.67 -15.49
N GLY A 182 -16.26 -7.43 -15.58
CA GLY A 182 -15.24 -7.50 -14.53
C GLY A 182 -14.31 -6.28 -14.52
N GLU A 183 -13.92 -5.80 -15.71
CA GLU A 183 -12.85 -4.83 -15.88
C GLU A 183 -13.31 -3.38 -15.87
N GLU A 184 -14.52 -3.11 -16.35
CA GLU A 184 -15.02 -1.74 -16.50
C GLU A 184 -16.06 -1.38 -15.42
N HIS A 185 -16.75 -2.37 -14.83
CA HIS A 185 -17.85 -2.13 -13.88
C HIS A 185 -17.49 -2.59 -12.47
N SER A 186 -17.20 -3.89 -12.31
CA SER A 186 -17.00 -4.47 -10.99
C SER A 186 -15.75 -3.93 -10.29
N ILE A 187 -14.68 -3.64 -11.04
CA ILE A 187 -13.38 -3.36 -10.43
C ILE A 187 -13.31 -2.03 -9.68
N LEU A 188 -13.96 -0.97 -10.18
CA LEU A 188 -13.93 0.34 -9.54
C LEU A 188 -14.66 0.29 -8.19
N GLU A 189 -15.79 -0.42 -8.13
CA GLU A 189 -16.52 -0.66 -6.90
C GLU A 189 -15.70 -1.51 -5.92
N VAL A 190 -15.15 -2.63 -6.40
CA VAL A 190 -14.33 -3.53 -5.57
C VAL A 190 -13.14 -2.77 -5.01
N ALA A 191 -12.44 -1.96 -5.82
CA ALA A 191 -11.30 -1.17 -5.37
C ALA A 191 -11.68 -0.15 -4.30
N LYS A 192 -12.71 0.67 -4.57
CA LYS A 192 -13.15 1.72 -3.65
C LYS A 192 -13.69 1.14 -2.34
N ARG A 193 -14.55 0.12 -2.41
CA ARG A 193 -15.12 -0.53 -1.23
C ARG A 193 -14.07 -1.27 -0.44
N SER A 194 -13.17 -2.02 -1.09
CA SER A 194 -12.08 -2.73 -0.41
C SER A 194 -11.13 -1.78 0.32
N ALA A 195 -10.68 -0.70 -0.32
CA ALA A 195 -9.82 0.28 0.32
C ALA A 195 -10.51 0.95 1.52
N THR A 196 -11.79 1.28 1.38
CA THR A 196 -12.59 1.90 2.46
C THR A 196 -12.77 0.95 3.65
N LEU A 197 -13.21 -0.29 3.39
CA LEU A 197 -13.43 -1.31 4.42
C LEU A 197 -12.12 -1.68 5.12
N GLY A 198 -11.06 -1.90 4.34
CA GLY A 198 -9.74 -2.22 4.87
C GLY A 198 -9.19 -1.12 5.77
N THR A 199 -9.31 0.16 5.34
CA THR A 199 -8.90 1.32 6.15
C THR A 199 -9.67 1.39 7.46
N LYS A 200 -11.01 1.28 7.40
CA LYS A 200 -11.85 1.33 8.60
C LYS A 200 -11.54 0.19 9.57
N ALA A 201 -11.34 -1.02 9.06
CA ALA A 201 -10.97 -2.17 9.88
C ALA A 201 -9.62 -1.98 10.58
N MET A 202 -8.66 -1.32 9.95
CA MET A 202 -7.38 -0.97 10.58
C MET A 202 -7.57 0.08 11.69
N MET A 203 -8.36 1.12 11.44
CA MET A 203 -8.69 2.11 12.46
C MET A 203 -9.34 1.46 13.69
N ASP A 204 -10.31 0.58 13.47
CA ASP A 204 -11.02 -0.14 14.53
C ASP A 204 -10.08 -1.10 15.27
N ALA A 205 -9.20 -1.80 14.55
CA ALA A 205 -8.22 -2.71 15.15
C ALA A 205 -7.17 -1.98 15.99
N GLN A 206 -6.63 -0.87 15.51
CA GLN A 206 -5.69 -0.04 16.29
C GLN A 206 -6.36 0.46 17.56
N ALA A 207 -7.55 1.04 17.45
CA ALA A 207 -8.31 1.53 18.61
C ALA A 207 -8.62 0.39 19.61
N GLY A 208 -8.99 -0.79 19.11
CA GLY A 208 -9.31 -1.97 19.92
C GLY A 208 -8.14 -2.51 20.74
N VAL A 209 -6.89 -2.22 20.33
CA VAL A 209 -5.68 -2.55 21.10
C VAL A 209 -5.09 -1.33 21.81
N GLY A 210 -5.83 -0.23 21.94
CA GLY A 210 -5.40 0.98 22.65
C GLY A 210 -4.37 1.83 21.91
N ILE A 211 -4.19 1.61 20.60
CA ILE A 211 -3.38 2.46 19.72
C ILE A 211 -4.31 3.52 19.09
N LYS A 212 -3.92 4.78 19.12
CA LYS A 212 -4.66 5.83 18.41
C LYS A 212 -4.59 5.54 16.89
N PRO A 213 -5.72 5.50 16.17
CA PRO A 213 -5.72 5.32 14.72
C PRO A 213 -4.86 6.35 14.01
N GLU A 214 -3.87 5.88 13.26
CA GLU A 214 -3.02 6.70 12.41
C GLU A 214 -3.55 6.65 10.97
N LEU A 215 -4.43 7.60 10.65
CA LEU A 215 -5.26 7.60 9.43
C LEU A 215 -4.48 7.32 8.13
N LEU A 216 -3.27 7.87 8.00
CA LEU A 216 -2.42 7.64 6.83
C LEU A 216 -1.93 6.19 6.77
N PHE A 217 -1.47 5.63 7.89
CA PHE A 217 -1.04 4.23 7.94
C PHE A 217 -2.21 3.28 7.72
N ASP A 218 -3.36 3.55 8.33
CA ASP A 218 -4.56 2.75 8.15
C ASP A 218 -5.02 2.73 6.68
N ALA A 219 -4.94 3.88 6.01
CA ALA A 219 -5.21 3.99 4.57
C ALA A 219 -4.20 3.21 3.72
N ILE A 220 -2.91 3.24 4.07
CA ILE A 220 -1.86 2.47 3.38
C ILE A 220 -2.14 0.97 3.50
N PHE A 221 -2.48 0.47 4.70
CA PHE A 221 -2.81 -0.94 4.91
C PHE A 221 -4.10 -1.34 4.17
N GLY A 222 -5.12 -0.49 4.20
CA GLY A 222 -6.37 -0.72 3.45
C GLY A 222 -6.15 -0.77 1.94
N ALA A 223 -5.38 0.16 1.37
CA ALA A 223 -5.04 0.19 -0.05
C ALA A 223 -4.16 -1.00 -0.45
N ALA A 224 -3.16 -1.36 0.37
CA ALA A 224 -2.33 -2.54 0.17
C ALA A 224 -3.15 -3.83 0.11
N ALA A 225 -4.11 -3.99 1.03
CA ALA A 225 -5.02 -5.14 1.05
C ALA A 225 -5.94 -5.17 -0.18
N ALA A 226 -6.45 -4.01 -0.61
CA ALA A 226 -7.24 -3.91 -1.83
C ALA A 226 -6.43 -4.31 -3.08
N LEU A 227 -5.16 -3.88 -3.19
CA LEU A 227 -4.26 -4.22 -4.30
C LEU A 227 -3.91 -5.71 -4.40
N GLU A 228 -4.18 -6.51 -3.36
CA GLU A 228 -4.03 -7.97 -3.44
C GLU A 228 -5.22 -8.65 -4.15
N ILE A 229 -6.37 -7.97 -4.18
CA ILE A 229 -7.63 -8.49 -4.72
C ILE A 229 -7.89 -7.90 -6.11
N VAL A 230 -7.77 -6.57 -6.21
CA VAL A 230 -8.00 -5.80 -7.42
C VAL A 230 -6.93 -6.16 -8.44
N HIS A 231 -7.35 -6.65 -9.59
CA HIS A 231 -6.44 -6.99 -10.68
C HIS A 231 -6.04 -5.71 -11.43
N PRO A 232 -4.77 -5.27 -11.39
CA PRO A 232 -4.37 -4.01 -12.00
C PRO A 232 -4.24 -4.06 -13.54
N ASP A 233 -4.47 -5.22 -14.18
CA ASP A 233 -4.64 -5.28 -15.65
C ASP A 233 -6.08 -5.01 -16.10
N ALA A 234 -7.01 -4.71 -15.19
CA ALA A 234 -8.32 -4.25 -15.62
C ALA A 234 -8.23 -2.86 -16.22
N TRP A 235 -8.85 -2.72 -17.38
CA TRP A 235 -8.96 -1.45 -18.07
C TRP A 235 -9.86 -0.53 -17.26
N THR A 236 -9.26 0.43 -16.56
CA THR A 236 -10.02 1.54 -15.98
C THR A 236 -10.02 2.65 -17.02
N MET A 237 -11.14 2.83 -17.72
CA MET A 237 -11.32 4.00 -18.59
C MET A 237 -11.22 5.26 -17.74
N GLU A 238 -10.46 6.24 -18.21
CA GLU A 238 -10.50 7.59 -17.66
C GLU A 238 -11.94 8.13 -17.75
N PRO A 239 -12.33 9.12 -16.92
CA PRO A 239 -13.68 9.69 -16.95
C PRO A 239 -14.10 10.25 -18.32
N ASP A 240 -13.14 10.52 -19.21
CA ASP A 240 -13.35 10.99 -20.58
C ASP A 240 -13.46 9.86 -21.63
N GLY A 241 -13.35 8.60 -21.19
CA GLY A 241 -13.46 7.42 -22.03
C GLY A 241 -12.21 7.08 -22.82
N THR A 242 -11.06 7.66 -22.47
CA THR A 242 -9.76 7.23 -23.00
C THR A 242 -9.14 6.13 -22.15
N VAL A 243 -8.35 5.27 -22.80
CA VAL A 243 -7.51 4.23 -22.18
C VAL A 243 -6.09 4.75 -22.11
#